data_AF-A0A2T2VHY6-F1
#
_entry.id   AF-A0A2T2VHY6-F1
#
_cell.length_a   1.000
_cell.length_b   1.000
_cell.length_c   1.000
_cell.angle_alpha   90.00
_cell.angle_beta   90.00
_cell.angle_gamma   90.00
#
_symmetry.space_group_name_H-M   'P 1'
#
loop_
_entity.id
_entity.type
_entity.pdbx_description
1 polymer ?
#
loop_
_entity_poly.entity_id
_entity_poly.type
_entity_poly.pdbx_seq_one_letter_code
_entity_poly.pdbx_strand_id
1 'polypeptide(L)'
;MAFKATIEANQQTAHCYQKGLKALRSYSNKVKPQHPRNVNGSVNLETCLPEPEHGEGRWDYMVGYNEEAYFIEVHPADSKNVDEVIKKAKWLYQWLKDNPDIKALQAENDPFRWVATNGVNISTKHQFRLAQEAGIGPPKNHRTLP
;
A
#
# COMPACT_ATOMS: atom_id res chain seq x y z
N MET A 1 17.88 -9.14 -7.08
CA MET A 1 16.44 -8.83 -6.91
C MET A 1 16.09 -9.09 -5.46
N ALA A 2 16.27 -8.07 -4.62
CA ALA A 2 16.02 -8.14 -3.19
C ALA A 2 14.51 -8.23 -2.91
N PHE A 3 13.68 -7.41 -3.56
CA PHE A 3 12.24 -7.36 -3.30
C PHE A 3 11.59 -8.73 -3.51
N LYS A 4 11.72 -9.29 -4.72
CA LYS A 4 11.10 -10.57 -5.07
C LYS A 4 11.55 -11.70 -4.12
N ALA A 5 12.86 -11.79 -3.88
CA ALA A 5 13.43 -12.83 -3.02
C ALA A 5 12.90 -12.72 -1.58
N THR A 6 12.80 -11.51 -1.02
CA THR A 6 12.23 -11.30 0.31
C THR A 6 10.76 -11.72 0.39
N ILE A 7 9.95 -11.37 -0.63
CA ILE A 7 8.52 -11.72 -0.64
C ILE A 7 8.33 -13.23 -0.75
N GLU A 8 9.11 -13.91 -1.61
CA GLU A 8 9.06 -15.36 -1.80
C GLU A 8 9.62 -16.15 -0.60
N ALA A 9 10.53 -15.56 0.18
CA ALA A 9 11.07 -16.17 1.40
C ALA A 9 10.13 -16.01 2.62
N ASN A 10 9.28 -14.99 2.64
CA ASN A 10 8.36 -14.74 3.74
C ASN A 10 7.14 -15.67 3.67
N GLN A 11 6.92 -16.46 4.74
CA GLN A 11 5.86 -17.48 4.79
C GLN A 11 4.45 -16.92 4.56
N GLN A 12 4.18 -15.69 4.99
CA GLN A 12 2.86 -15.07 4.86
C GLN A 12 2.59 -14.58 3.43
N THR A 13 3.62 -14.13 2.70
CA THR A 13 3.46 -13.50 1.37
C THR A 13 3.92 -14.33 0.18
N ALA A 14 4.65 -15.42 0.41
CA ALA A 14 5.33 -16.19 -0.65
C ALA A 14 4.40 -16.64 -1.79
N HIS A 15 3.17 -17.03 -1.44
CA HIS A 15 2.19 -17.56 -2.38
C HIS A 15 1.38 -16.47 -3.12
N CYS A 16 1.62 -15.20 -2.82
CA CYS A 16 0.82 -14.07 -3.30
C CYS A 16 1.57 -13.15 -4.26
N TYR A 17 2.87 -13.38 -4.46
CA TYR A 17 3.67 -12.57 -5.37
C TYR A 17 3.12 -12.65 -6.80
N GLN A 18 2.97 -11.48 -7.42
CA GLN A 18 2.57 -11.34 -8.81
C GLN A 18 3.58 -10.47 -9.57
N LYS A 19 3.96 -10.90 -10.78
CA LYS A 19 4.86 -10.13 -11.64
C LYS A 19 4.22 -8.80 -12.07
N GLY A 20 4.96 -7.70 -12.00
CA GLY A 20 4.47 -6.37 -12.33
C GLY A 20 3.34 -5.93 -11.40
N LEU A 21 2.38 -5.14 -11.89
CA LEU A 21 1.25 -4.61 -11.11
C LEU A 21 0.02 -5.57 -11.07
N LYS A 22 0.20 -6.85 -11.42
CA LYS A 22 -0.91 -7.78 -11.61
C LYS A 22 -1.76 -8.00 -10.36
N ALA A 23 -1.20 -7.88 -9.15
CA ALA A 23 -1.96 -8.04 -7.91
C ALA A 23 -3.06 -6.97 -7.73
N LEU A 24 -2.88 -5.79 -8.34
CA LEU A 24 -3.81 -4.67 -8.25
C LEU A 24 -5.05 -4.84 -9.16
N ARG A 25 -5.04 -5.82 -10.08
CA ARG A 25 -6.14 -6.09 -11.02
C ARG A 25 -6.62 -4.82 -11.74
N SER A 26 -7.89 -4.45 -11.59
CA SER A 26 -8.51 -3.26 -12.19
C SER A 26 -7.90 -1.95 -11.71
N TYR A 27 -7.25 -1.90 -10.54
CA TYR A 27 -6.60 -0.71 -10.00
C TYR A 27 -5.17 -0.51 -10.49
N SER A 28 -4.64 -1.44 -11.29
CA SER A 28 -3.30 -1.30 -11.87
C SER A 28 -3.14 -0.04 -12.73
N ASN A 29 -4.23 0.45 -13.36
CA ASN A 29 -4.24 1.71 -14.11
C ASN A 29 -4.11 2.98 -13.24
N LYS A 30 -4.34 2.87 -11.92
CA LYS A 30 -4.20 3.98 -10.96
C LYS A 30 -2.77 4.15 -10.44
N VAL A 31 -1.89 3.17 -10.69
CA VAL A 31 -0.48 3.23 -10.34
C VAL A 31 0.36 3.33 -11.61
N LYS A 32 1.12 4.41 -11.76
CA LYS A 32 1.87 4.76 -12.98
C LYS A 32 3.37 4.75 -12.68
N PRO A 33 4.11 3.66 -12.92
CA PRO A 33 5.55 3.67 -12.78
C PRO A 33 6.17 4.61 -13.81
N GLN A 34 7.12 5.47 -13.42
CA GLN A 34 7.87 6.28 -14.38
C GLN A 34 8.63 5.40 -15.38
N HIS A 35 9.23 4.33 -14.87
CA HIS A 35 9.92 3.33 -15.68
C HIS A 35 9.32 1.95 -15.41
N PRO A 36 8.40 1.44 -16.26
CA PRO A 36 7.72 0.16 -16.03
C PRO A 36 8.65 -1.05 -15.86
N ARG A 37 9.88 -0.98 -16.42
CA ARG A 37 10.91 -2.02 -16.26
C ARG A 37 11.47 -2.13 -14.84
N ASN A 38 11.30 -1.10 -14.03
CA ASN A 38 11.78 -1.05 -12.66
C ASN A 38 10.78 -1.64 -11.65
N VAL A 39 9.58 -2.05 -12.10
CA VAL A 39 8.60 -2.72 -11.25
C VAL A 39 9.04 -4.15 -10.98
N ASN A 40 9.37 -4.45 -9.73
CA ASN A 40 9.82 -5.78 -9.31
C ASN A 40 8.66 -6.76 -9.14
N GLY A 41 7.47 -6.27 -8.79
CA GLY A 41 6.26 -7.08 -8.60
C GLY A 41 5.25 -6.43 -7.68
N SER A 42 4.16 -7.14 -7.37
CA SER A 42 3.11 -6.67 -6.46
C SER A 42 2.49 -7.81 -5.66
N VAL A 43 1.91 -7.46 -4.52
CA VAL A 43 1.18 -8.34 -3.59
C VAL A 43 -0.11 -7.64 -3.20
N ASN A 44 -1.22 -8.39 -3.16
CA ASN A 44 -2.48 -7.96 -2.58
C ASN A 44 -2.53 -8.50 -1.14
N LEU A 45 -2.25 -7.64 -0.16
CA LEU A 45 -2.17 -8.00 1.26
C LEU A 45 -3.56 -8.34 1.82
N GLU A 46 -4.61 -7.67 1.36
CA GLU A 46 -6.00 -7.96 1.73
C GLU A 46 -6.36 -9.42 1.44
N THR A 47 -6.09 -9.91 0.23
CA THR A 47 -6.44 -11.30 -0.14
C THR A 47 -5.39 -12.33 0.28
N CYS A 48 -4.16 -11.89 0.55
CA CYS A 48 -3.04 -12.78 0.85
C CYS A 48 -3.01 -13.22 2.32
N LEU A 49 -3.43 -12.34 3.22
CA LEU A 49 -3.29 -12.53 4.65
C LEU A 49 -4.66 -12.90 5.27
N PRO A 50 -4.70 -13.67 6.36
CA PRO A 50 -5.95 -14.07 7.02
C PRO A 50 -6.64 -12.91 7.74
N GLU A 51 -7.99 -12.91 7.79
CA GLU A 51 -8.87 -11.98 8.54
C GLU A 51 -8.38 -11.65 9.94
N PRO A 52 -8.24 -10.36 10.34
CA PRO A 52 -7.77 -10.05 11.67
C PRO A 52 -8.92 -10.33 12.64
N GLU A 53 -8.60 -10.79 13.83
CA GLU A 53 -9.56 -11.27 14.83
C GLU A 53 -10.60 -10.20 15.23
N HIS A 54 -10.27 -8.91 15.10
CA HIS A 54 -11.14 -7.78 15.45
C HIS A 54 -11.78 -7.07 14.24
N GLY A 55 -11.72 -7.67 13.05
CA GLY A 55 -12.33 -7.10 11.84
C GLY A 55 -11.71 -5.77 11.39
N GLU A 56 -10.49 -5.48 11.82
CA GLU A 56 -9.73 -4.33 11.34
C GLU A 56 -9.44 -4.52 9.84
N GLY A 57 -9.57 -3.47 9.04
CA GLY A 57 -9.23 -3.55 7.62
C GLY A 57 -7.72 -3.72 7.43
N ARG A 58 -7.30 -4.58 6.50
CA ARG A 58 -5.89 -4.65 6.05
C ARG A 58 -5.61 -3.57 5.03
N TRP A 59 -4.38 -3.07 5.01
CA TRP A 59 -3.90 -2.31 3.85
C TRP A 59 -3.97 -3.14 2.58
N ASP A 60 -4.28 -2.52 1.44
CA ASP A 60 -4.64 -3.31 0.25
C ASP A 60 -3.43 -3.95 -0.45
N TYR A 61 -2.41 -3.15 -0.80
CA TYR A 61 -1.35 -3.60 -1.70
C TYR A 61 0.05 -3.20 -1.25
N MET A 62 1.01 -4.00 -1.71
CA MET A 62 2.43 -3.67 -1.72
C MET A 62 2.96 -3.82 -3.14
N VAL A 63 3.79 -2.87 -3.59
CA VAL A 63 4.40 -2.85 -4.92
C VAL A 63 5.90 -2.61 -4.81
N GLY A 64 6.68 -3.49 -5.42
CA GLY A 64 8.12 -3.36 -5.53
C GLY A 64 8.50 -2.48 -6.71
N TYR A 65 9.32 -1.46 -6.48
CA TYR A 65 9.87 -0.59 -7.51
C TYR A 65 11.31 -0.19 -7.18
N ASN A 66 12.25 -0.39 -8.10
CA ASN A 66 13.69 -0.20 -7.84
C ASN A 66 14.17 -0.92 -6.57
N GLU A 67 13.61 -2.11 -6.30
CA GLU A 67 13.86 -2.93 -5.11
C GLU A 67 13.33 -2.35 -3.79
N GLU A 68 12.66 -1.19 -3.82
CA GLU A 68 11.94 -0.63 -2.69
C GLU A 68 10.46 -1.03 -2.68
N ALA A 69 9.85 -1.08 -1.51
CA ALA A 69 8.45 -1.37 -1.29
C ALA A 69 7.63 -0.08 -1.09
N TYR A 70 6.61 0.08 -1.92
CA TYR A 70 5.57 1.09 -1.82
C TYR A 70 4.25 0.43 -1.44
N PHE A 71 3.60 0.91 -0.39
CA PHE A 71 2.35 0.38 0.13
C PHE A 71 1.20 1.23 -0.39
N ILE A 72 0.29 0.63 -1.16
CA ILE A 72 -0.78 1.34 -1.87
C ILE A 72 -2.13 0.94 -1.25
N GLU A 73 -2.89 1.95 -0.85
CA GLU A 73 -4.25 1.81 -0.34
C GLU A 73 -5.23 2.40 -1.34
N VAL A 74 -6.19 1.62 -1.82
CA VAL A 74 -7.19 2.04 -2.81
C VAL A 74 -8.55 2.17 -2.12
N HIS A 75 -8.79 3.34 -1.52
CA HIS A 75 -9.98 3.58 -0.69
C HIS A 75 -10.69 4.88 -1.08
N PRO A 76 -12.03 5.01 -0.90
CA PRO A 76 -12.73 6.28 -1.08
C PRO A 76 -12.09 7.41 -0.29
N ALA A 77 -11.72 8.49 -0.98
CA ALA A 77 -11.07 9.65 -0.37
C ALA A 77 -12.09 10.74 -0.04
N ASP A 78 -13.01 10.44 0.88
CA ASP A 78 -13.93 11.41 1.46
C ASP A 78 -13.78 11.49 2.99
N SER A 79 -14.33 12.54 3.60
CA SER A 79 -14.14 12.82 5.03
C SER A 79 -14.64 11.72 5.97
N LYS A 80 -15.53 10.80 5.53
CA LYS A 80 -16.05 9.71 6.37
C LYS A 80 -15.11 8.51 6.41
N ASN A 81 -14.21 8.40 5.43
CA ASN A 81 -13.33 7.26 5.23
C ASN A 81 -11.91 7.48 5.77
N VAL A 82 -11.58 8.69 6.21
CA VAL A 82 -10.22 9.01 6.72
C VAL A 82 -9.86 8.17 7.94
N ASP A 83 -10.78 8.05 8.90
CA ASP A 83 -10.55 7.25 10.10
C ASP A 83 -10.33 5.77 9.78
N GLU A 84 -11.01 5.26 8.74
CA GLU A 84 -10.84 3.88 8.27
C GLU A 84 -9.45 3.67 7.68
N VAL A 85 -9.00 4.54 6.77
CA VAL A 85 -7.66 4.46 6.18
C VAL A 85 -6.57 4.58 7.26
N ILE A 86 -6.77 5.42 8.29
CA ILE A 86 -5.86 5.51 9.45
C ILE A 86 -5.81 4.18 10.22
N LYS A 87 -6.96 3.50 10.42
CA LYS A 87 -6.98 2.17 11.05
C LYS A 87 -6.23 1.13 10.21
N LYS A 88 -6.45 1.11 8.88
CA LYS A 88 -5.72 0.24 7.95
C LYS A 88 -4.20 0.49 7.99
N ALA A 89 -3.78 1.76 8.11
CA ALA A 89 -2.37 2.11 8.27
C ALA A 89 -1.78 1.59 9.60
N LYS A 90 -2.52 1.72 10.71
CA LYS A 90 -2.08 1.18 12.01
C LYS A 90 -1.89 -0.33 11.96
N TRP A 91 -2.82 -1.05 11.32
CA TRP A 91 -2.67 -2.48 11.06
C TRP A 91 -1.39 -2.77 10.26
N LEU A 92 -1.13 -2.02 9.18
CA LEU A 92 0.06 -2.20 8.36
C LEU A 92 1.35 -1.98 9.16
N TYR A 93 1.39 -0.94 9.99
CA TYR A 93 2.56 -0.67 10.84
C TYR A 93 2.82 -1.78 11.84
N GLN A 94 1.77 -2.39 12.40
CA GLN A 94 1.94 -3.55 13.26
C GLN A 94 2.44 -4.75 12.46
N TRP A 95 1.82 -5.06 11.33
CA TRP A 95 2.25 -6.14 10.46
C TRP A 95 3.70 -5.99 9.99
N LEU A 96 4.16 -4.77 9.69
CA LEU A 96 5.55 -4.49 9.33
C LEU A 96 6.53 -4.63 10.50
N LYS A 97 6.11 -4.41 11.76
CA LYS A 97 6.96 -4.70 12.92
C LYS A 97 7.21 -6.21 13.04
N ASP A 98 6.20 -7.01 12.73
CA ASP A 98 6.27 -8.47 12.79
C ASP A 98 6.96 -9.07 11.54
N ASN A 99 7.17 -8.27 10.49
CA ASN A 99 7.83 -8.64 9.24
C ASN A 99 9.02 -7.70 8.92
N PRO A 100 10.10 -7.74 9.71
CA PRO A 100 11.22 -6.80 9.60
C PRO A 100 11.93 -6.84 8.24
N ASP A 101 12.01 -8.00 7.58
CA ASP A 101 12.64 -8.14 6.27
C ASP A 101 11.87 -7.38 5.17
N ILE A 102 10.53 -7.39 5.24
CA ILE A 102 9.68 -6.61 4.33
C ILE A 102 9.76 -5.13 4.67
N LYS A 103 9.75 -4.80 5.96
CA LYS A 103 9.93 -3.42 6.43
C LYS A 103 11.25 -2.81 5.99
N ALA A 104 12.32 -3.60 5.92
CA ALA A 104 13.63 -3.14 5.44
C ALA A 104 13.63 -2.73 3.96
N LEU A 105 12.65 -3.18 3.17
CA LEU A 105 12.47 -2.76 1.78
C LEU A 105 11.70 -1.45 1.65
N GLN A 106 11.06 -0.96 2.71
CA GLN A 106 10.20 0.23 2.66
C GLN A 106 10.94 1.40 1.99
N ALA A 107 10.29 2.01 0.99
CA ALA A 107 10.83 3.19 0.33
C ALA A 107 11.09 4.32 1.34
N GLU A 108 12.19 5.04 1.18
CA GLU A 108 12.55 6.13 2.08
C GLU A 108 11.54 7.29 2.01
N ASN A 109 11.01 7.55 0.80
CA ASN A 109 10.16 8.71 0.52
C ASN A 109 8.75 8.32 0.09
N ASP A 110 7.74 8.83 0.81
CA ASP A 110 6.31 8.58 0.56
C ASP A 110 5.97 7.08 0.39
N PRO A 111 6.34 6.19 1.33
CA PRO A 111 6.10 4.75 1.18
C PRO A 111 4.63 4.35 1.31
N PHE A 112 3.82 5.10 2.08
CA PHE A 112 2.42 4.78 2.34
C PHE A 112 1.51 5.71 1.53
N ARG A 113 0.86 5.16 0.51
CA ARG A 113 0.22 5.94 -0.56
C ARG A 113 -1.26 5.63 -0.68
N TRP A 114 -2.08 6.65 -0.44
CA TRP A 114 -3.52 6.58 -0.64
C TRP A 114 -3.93 6.96 -2.07
N VAL A 115 -4.53 6.01 -2.77
CA VAL A 115 -5.14 6.15 -4.08
C VAL A 115 -6.67 6.23 -3.94
N ALA A 116 -7.26 7.30 -4.42
CA ALA A 116 -8.71 7.48 -4.36
C ALA A 116 -9.44 6.60 -5.39
N THR A 117 -10.51 5.92 -4.97
CA THR A 117 -11.37 5.13 -5.88
C THR A 117 -12.09 6.03 -6.90
N ASN A 118 -12.83 7.04 -6.43
CA ASN A 118 -13.76 7.86 -7.24
C ASN A 118 -13.51 9.37 -7.17
N GLY A 119 -12.28 9.81 -6.87
CA GLY A 119 -11.98 11.22 -6.67
C GLY A 119 -11.58 11.56 -5.24
N VAL A 120 -10.96 12.72 -5.06
CA VAL A 120 -10.60 13.25 -3.73
C VAL A 120 -11.67 14.26 -3.32
N ASN A 121 -12.51 13.87 -2.36
CA ASN A 121 -13.66 14.61 -1.83
C ASN A 121 -13.53 14.85 -0.31
N ILE A 122 -12.31 15.02 0.18
CA ILE A 122 -12.07 15.40 1.58
C ILE A 122 -12.32 16.91 1.72
N SER A 123 -13.32 17.26 2.51
CA SER A 123 -13.85 18.63 2.58
C SER A 123 -13.07 19.55 3.53
N THR A 124 -12.21 19.02 4.41
CA THR A 124 -11.53 19.83 5.42
C THR A 124 -10.02 19.57 5.48
N LYS A 125 -9.25 20.64 5.73
CA LYS A 125 -7.81 20.56 5.97
C LYS A 125 -7.47 19.69 7.19
N HIS A 126 -8.36 19.66 8.18
CA HIS A 126 -8.21 18.84 9.38
C HIS A 126 -8.07 17.35 9.03
N GLN A 127 -8.94 16.85 8.16
CA GLN A 127 -8.95 15.46 7.75
C GLN A 127 -7.70 15.06 6.93
N PHE A 128 -7.20 15.95 6.07
CA PHE A 128 -5.90 15.74 5.42
C PHE A 128 -4.75 15.67 6.43
N ARG A 129 -4.74 16.56 7.42
CA ARG A 129 -3.71 16.59 8.46
C ARG A 129 -3.71 15.30 9.28
N LEU A 130 -4.88 14.76 9.65
CA LEU A 130 -4.97 13.50 10.39
C LEU A 130 -4.30 12.33 9.63
N ALA A 131 -4.56 12.20 8.33
CA ALA A 131 -3.93 11.16 7.51
C ALA A 131 -2.40 11.36 7.42
N GLN A 132 -1.93 12.60 7.27
CA GLN A 132 -0.50 12.90 7.23
C GLN A 132 0.20 12.65 8.57
N GLU A 133 -0.44 12.98 9.69
CA GLU A 133 0.05 12.68 11.05
C GLU A 133 0.11 11.17 11.30
N ALA A 134 -0.75 10.40 10.64
CA ALA A 134 -0.69 8.96 10.62
C ALA A 134 0.37 8.41 9.65
N GLY A 135 1.17 9.24 8.98
CA GLY A 135 2.24 8.82 8.06
C GLY A 135 1.78 8.47 6.65
N ILE A 136 0.56 8.85 6.27
CA ILE A 136 -0.05 8.52 4.98
C ILE A 136 0.06 9.71 4.04
N GLY A 137 0.60 9.49 2.84
CA GLY A 137 0.67 10.53 1.80
C GLY A 137 -0.72 11.00 1.36
N PRO A 138 -0.89 12.27 0.94
CA PRO A 138 -2.20 12.85 0.62
C PRO A 138 -2.91 12.07 -0.49
N PRO A 139 -4.21 11.80 -0.41
CA PRO A 139 -4.91 11.02 -1.43
C PRO A 139 -4.78 11.64 -2.82
N LYS A 140 -4.58 10.81 -3.84
CA LYS A 140 -4.58 11.21 -5.26
C LYS A 140 -5.34 10.18 -6.08
N ASN A 141 -5.90 10.60 -7.20
CA ASN A 141 -6.59 9.68 -8.13
C ASN A 141 -5.65 8.68 -8.78
N HIS A 142 -4.38 9.07 -8.95
CA HIS A 142 -3.31 8.24 -9.48
C HIS A 142 -2.04 8.46 -8.67
N ARG A 143 -1.21 7.43 -8.54
CA ARG A 143 0.10 7.49 -7.90
C ARG A 143 1.20 7.16 -8.89
N THR A 144 2.26 7.94 -8.88
CA THR A 144 3.45 7.68 -9.70
C THR A 144 4.49 6.96 -8.85
N LEU A 145 4.97 5.78 -9.28
CA LEU A 145 6.19 5.19 -8.69
C LEU A 145 7.39 5.90 -9.32
N PRO A 146 8.35 6.40 -8.51
CA PRO A 146 9.29 7.44 -8.90
C PRO A 146 10.30 7.02 -9.98
#